data_AF-A0AAV7MAK1-F1
#
_entry.id   AF-A0AAV7MAK1-F1
#
_cell.length_a   1.000
_cell.length_b   1.000
_cell.length_c   1.000
_cell.angle_alpha   90.00
_cell.angle_beta   90.00
_cell.angle_gamma   90.00
#
_symmetry.space_group_name_H-M   'P 1'
#
loop_
_entity.id
_entity.type
_entity.pdbx_description
1 polymer ?
#
loop_
_entity_poly.entity_id
_entity_poly.type
_entity_poly.pdbx_seq_one_letter_code
_entity_poly.pdbx_strand_id
1 'polypeptide(L)'
;VYNGNNTNGKLLAKLCGDEVPGPIHSTTNSLFVKLRTDNSFEYGGFLATYSHICQGVVIANQSQGILESPNYPHAYPHNAHCNWTIQATSGNTINYTFSAFNLEYNCASVYVK
;
A
#
# COMPACT_ATOMS: atom_id res chain seq x y z
N VAL A 1 5.37 -14.45 -0.45
CA VAL A 1 4.93 -13.04 -0.53
C VAL A 1 6.16 -12.16 -0.62
N TYR A 2 6.24 -11.30 -1.63
CA TYR A 2 7.40 -10.46 -1.91
C TYR A 2 7.02 -8.98 -1.86
N ASN A 3 7.92 -8.15 -1.34
CA ASN A 3 7.80 -6.70 -1.25
C ASN A 3 8.10 -6.08 -2.61
N GLY A 4 7.08 -5.58 -3.30
CA GLY A 4 7.18 -5.09 -4.68
C GLY A 4 6.23 -5.82 -5.64
N ASN A 5 6.49 -5.70 -6.94
CA ASN A 5 5.58 -6.17 -8.00
C ASN A 5 5.98 -7.50 -8.65
N ASN A 6 7.09 -8.12 -8.23
CA ASN A 6 7.58 -9.38 -8.79
C ASN A 6 8.45 -10.15 -7.77
N THR A 7 9.04 -11.27 -8.22
CA THR A 7 9.87 -12.15 -7.38
C THR A 7 11.28 -11.63 -7.08
N ASN A 8 11.72 -10.53 -7.69
CA ASN A 8 13.01 -9.89 -7.40
C ASN A 8 12.94 -8.99 -6.16
N GLY A 9 11.72 -8.69 -5.67
CA GLY A 9 11.50 -7.96 -4.43
C GLY A 9 11.95 -8.73 -3.19
N LYS A 10 12.09 -8.04 -2.05
CA LYS A 10 12.45 -8.67 -0.77
C LYS A 10 11.40 -9.71 -0.38
N LEU A 11 11.79 -10.95 -0.08
CA LEU A 11 10.88 -11.97 0.45
C LEU A 11 10.38 -11.54 1.84
N LEU A 12 9.08 -11.31 1.98
CA LEU A 12 8.45 -10.94 3.26
C LEU A 12 8.02 -12.17 4.05
N ALA A 13 7.44 -13.15 3.36
CA ALA A 13 6.98 -14.38 3.98
C ALA A 13 6.99 -15.54 2.99
N LYS A 14 7.31 -16.73 3.51
CA LYS A 14 7.09 -18.02 2.86
C LYS A 14 6.22 -18.84 3.80
N LEU A 15 5.03 -19.20 3.34
CA LEU A 15 3.97 -19.78 4.16
C LEU A 15 3.57 -21.15 3.58
N CYS A 16 3.27 -22.10 4.46
CA CYS A 16 2.71 -23.41 4.16
C CYS A 16 2.02 -23.97 5.40
N GLY A 17 1.18 -24.99 5.24
CA GLY A 17 0.39 -25.58 6.32
C GLY A 17 -1.04 -25.03 6.38
N ASP A 18 -1.68 -25.25 7.51
CA ASP A 18 -3.08 -24.94 7.82
C ASP A 18 -3.25 -23.76 8.80
N GLU A 19 -2.16 -23.25 9.37
CA GLU A 19 -2.19 -22.08 10.23
C GLU A 19 -2.44 -20.78 9.45
N VAL A 20 -3.40 -19.98 9.91
CA VAL A 20 -3.69 -18.66 9.34
C VAL A 20 -2.59 -17.67 9.77
N PRO A 21 -1.82 -17.09 8.82
CA PRO A 21 -0.76 -16.16 9.15
C PRO A 21 -1.31 -14.84 9.69
N GLY A 22 -0.49 -14.13 10.48
CA GLY A 22 -0.72 -12.73 10.80
C GLY A 22 -0.63 -11.82 9.55
N PRO A 23 -1.07 -10.55 9.67
CA PRO A 23 -1.04 -9.60 8.56
C PRO A 23 0.39 -9.34 8.07
N ILE A 24 0.56 -9.25 6.75
CA ILE A 24 1.84 -8.96 6.11
C ILE A 24 1.79 -7.53 5.56
N HIS A 25 2.71 -6.69 6.02
CA HIS A 25 2.80 -5.30 5.60
C HIS A 25 3.89 -5.09 4.55
N SER A 26 3.51 -4.46 3.44
CA SER A 26 4.47 -3.97 2.44
C SER A 26 5.14 -2.69 2.94
N THR A 27 6.38 -2.46 2.52
CA THR A 27 7.01 -1.13 2.63
C THR A 27 7.03 -0.39 1.29
N THR A 28 6.40 -0.97 0.26
CA THR A 28 6.27 -0.39 -1.08
C THR A 28 4.79 -0.28 -1.45
N ASN A 29 4.49 0.30 -2.61
CA ASN A 29 3.11 0.40 -3.10
C ASN A 29 2.54 -0.92 -3.66
N SER A 30 3.33 -2.00 -3.64
CA SER A 30 2.97 -3.27 -4.29
C SER A 30 3.32 -4.47 -3.40
N LEU A 31 2.54 -5.53 -3.51
CA LEU A 31 2.87 -6.85 -2.97
C LEU A 31 2.71 -7.90 -4.06
N PHE A 32 3.69 -8.78 -4.19
CA PHE A 32 3.63 -9.88 -5.13
C PHE A 32 3.42 -11.21 -4.39
N VAL A 33 2.26 -11.84 -4.64
CA VAL A 33 1.89 -13.13 -4.07
C VAL A 33 2.14 -14.22 -5.12
N LYS A 34 3.00 -15.18 -4.79
CA LYS A 34 3.29 -16.35 -5.62
C LYS A 34 2.89 -17.60 -4.86
N LEU A 35 1.92 -18.34 -5.41
CA LEU A 35 1.61 -19.70 -5.00
C LEU A 35 2.44 -20.67 -5.86
N ARG A 36 3.01 -21.70 -5.22
CA ARG A 36 3.65 -22.81 -5.93
C ARG A 36 3.10 -24.10 -5.36
N THR A 37 2.50 -24.91 -6.22
CA THR A 37 2.05 -26.28 -5.92
C THR A 37 2.96 -27.27 -6.64
N ASP A 38 2.84 -28.55 -6.28
CA ASP A 38 3.40 -29.68 -7.01
C ASP A 38 2.25 -30.54 -7.59
N ASN A 39 2.57 -31.72 -8.10
CA ASN A 39 1.58 -32.65 -8.68
C ASN A 39 0.91 -33.55 -7.61
N SER A 40 0.97 -33.17 -6.33
CA SER A 40 0.37 -33.93 -5.23
C SER A 40 -1.10 -33.53 -4.99
N PHE A 41 -1.68 -33.96 -3.86
CA PHE A 41 -3.08 -33.69 -3.52
C PHE A 41 -3.37 -32.18 -3.43
N GLU A 42 -4.51 -31.77 -3.99
CA GLU A 42 -5.00 -30.39 -3.89
C GLU A 42 -5.70 -30.16 -2.54
N TYR A 43 -5.44 -28.99 -1.94
CA TYR A 43 -6.08 -28.53 -0.69
C TYR A 43 -6.90 -27.26 -0.97
N GLY A 44 -7.66 -26.79 0.03
CA GLY A 44 -8.59 -25.65 -0.10
C GLY A 44 -7.98 -24.29 -0.47
N GLY A 45 -6.65 -24.18 -0.59
CA GLY A 45 -5.96 -22.95 -1.01
C GLY A 45 -5.97 -21.88 0.09
N PHE A 46 -6.03 -20.61 -0.33
CA PHE A 46 -6.08 -19.47 0.59
C PHE A 46 -7.10 -18.44 0.11
N LEU A 47 -7.74 -17.77 1.07
CA LEU A 47 -8.48 -16.54 0.85
C LEU A 47 -7.70 -15.40 1.50
N ALA A 48 -7.33 -14.39 0.72
CA ALA A 48 -6.60 -13.24 1.21
C ALA A 48 -7.39 -11.96 0.93
N THR A 49 -7.51 -11.12 1.95
CA THR A 49 -8.00 -9.74 1.84
C THR A 49 -6.82 -8.79 1.94
N TYR A 50 -6.85 -7.70 1.18
CA TYR A 50 -5.85 -6.65 1.27
C TYR A 50 -6.52 -5.29 1.46
N SER A 51 -5.80 -4.37 2.10
CA SER A 51 -6.23 -2.98 2.27
C SER A 51 -5.01 -2.06 2.16
N HIS A 52 -5.27 -0.80 1.81
CA HIS A 52 -4.24 0.22 1.78
C HIS A 52 -4.05 0.82 3.17
N ILE A 53 -2.81 0.80 3.65
CA ILE A 53 -2.43 1.53 4.86
C ILE A 53 -1.98 2.92 4.44
N CYS A 54 -2.63 3.93 4.99
CA CYS A 54 -2.31 5.34 4.73
C CYS A 54 -1.77 6.06 5.96
N GLN A 55 -1.51 5.35 7.07
CA GLN A 55 -0.99 5.93 8.31
C GLN A 55 0.48 5.57 8.49
N GLY A 56 1.30 6.56 8.85
CA GLY A 56 2.71 6.37 9.17
C GLY A 56 3.56 6.03 7.94
N VAL A 57 3.11 6.36 6.73
CA VAL A 57 3.80 5.96 5.51
C VAL A 57 4.92 6.94 5.19
N VAL A 58 6.14 6.42 5.05
CA VAL A 58 7.31 7.21 4.64
C VAL A 58 7.70 6.84 3.21
N ILE A 59 7.70 7.83 2.33
CA ILE A 59 8.12 7.70 0.94
C ILE A 59 9.49 8.35 0.80
N ALA A 60 10.52 7.53 0.63
CA ALA A 60 11.90 7.97 0.50
C ALA A 60 12.54 7.34 -0.74
N ASN A 61 13.62 7.96 -1.21
CA ASN A 61 14.43 7.46 -2.34
C ASN A 61 13.63 7.30 -3.65
N GLN A 62 12.66 8.19 -3.89
CA GLN A 62 11.91 8.27 -5.14
C GLN A 62 12.13 9.64 -5.80
N SER A 63 12.32 9.66 -7.11
CA SER A 63 12.48 10.91 -7.88
C SER A 63 11.15 11.54 -8.30
N GLN A 64 10.09 10.74 -8.34
CA GLN A 64 8.73 11.13 -8.69
C GLN A 64 7.74 10.08 -8.15
N GLY A 65 6.47 10.47 -8.03
CA GLY A 65 5.40 9.57 -7.61
C GLY A 65 4.03 10.27 -7.69
N ILE A 66 2.99 9.49 -7.48
CA ILE A 66 1.61 9.96 -7.39
C ILE A 66 1.09 9.58 -6.00
N LEU A 67 0.44 10.53 -5.34
CA LEU A 67 -0.29 10.31 -4.10
C LEU A 67 -1.79 10.42 -4.38
N GLU A 68 -2.53 9.42 -3.95
CA GLU A 68 -3.97 9.34 -4.16
C GLU A 68 -4.66 9.00 -2.83
N SER A 69 -5.89 9.49 -2.66
CA SER A 69 -6.72 9.07 -1.54
C SER A 69 -6.99 7.55 -1.62
N PRO A 70 -7.18 6.86 -0.48
CA PRO A 70 -7.59 5.46 -0.53
C PRO A 70 -8.85 5.30 -1.37
N ASN A 71 -8.85 4.27 -2.23
CA ASN A 71 -9.92 3.94 -3.18
C ASN A 71 -10.10 4.87 -4.38
N TYR A 72 -9.29 5.92 -4.55
CA TYR A 72 -9.35 6.78 -5.74
C TYR A 72 -9.38 5.92 -7.03
N PRO A 73 -10.27 6.21 -8.01
CA PRO A 73 -11.13 7.40 -8.15
C PRO A 73 -12.47 7.35 -7.39
N HIS A 74 -12.71 6.32 -6.59
CA HIS A 74 -13.92 6.21 -5.77
C HIS A 74 -13.83 7.05 -4.49
N ALA A 75 -14.95 7.11 -3.76
CA ALA A 75 -15.03 7.84 -2.50
C ALA A 75 -13.98 7.36 -1.49
N TYR A 76 -13.33 8.32 -0.84
CA TYR A 76 -12.42 8.03 0.26
C TYR A 76 -13.20 7.44 1.45
N PRO A 77 -12.58 6.59 2.28
CA PRO A 77 -13.24 6.02 3.44
C PRO A 77 -13.65 7.10 4.46
N HIS A 78 -14.82 6.93 5.07
CA HIS A 78 -15.23 7.77 6.20
C HIS A 78 -14.25 7.61 7.38
N ASN A 79 -14.01 8.70 8.12
CA ASN A 79 -13.10 8.74 9.27
C ASN A 79 -11.67 8.28 8.95
N ALA A 80 -11.22 8.45 7.71
CA ALA A 80 -9.85 8.15 7.31
C ALA A 80 -8.88 9.18 7.91
N HIS A 81 -8.02 8.73 8.82
CA HIS A 81 -6.87 9.50 9.27
C HIS A 81 -5.65 9.04 8.49
N CYS A 82 -5.28 9.74 7.42
CA CYS A 82 -4.11 9.38 6.61
C CYS A 82 -2.97 10.37 6.83
N ASN A 83 -1.74 9.86 6.89
CA ASN A 83 -0.52 10.65 6.89
C ASN A 83 0.57 9.97 6.05
N TRP A 84 1.14 10.75 5.14
CA TRP A 84 2.28 10.37 4.31
C TRP A 84 3.40 11.39 4.51
N THR A 85 4.62 10.93 4.68
CA THR A 85 5.81 11.77 4.73
C THR A 85 6.67 11.50 3.51
N ILE A 86 6.81 12.50 2.63
CA ILE A 86 7.70 12.43 1.48
C ILE A 86 9.06 13.00 1.87
N GLN A 87 10.13 12.22 1.70
CA GLN A 87 11.49 12.62 2.04
C GLN A 87 12.30 12.90 0.77
N ALA A 88 12.70 14.16 0.60
CA ALA A 88 13.69 14.55 -0.40
C ALA A 88 15.09 14.07 0.02
N THR A 89 15.91 13.70 -0.96
CA THR A 89 17.34 13.48 -0.72
C THR A 89 18.04 14.81 -0.43
N SER A 90 19.19 14.75 0.26
CA SER A 90 19.93 15.94 0.69
C SER A 90 20.21 16.90 -0.48
N GLY A 91 19.86 18.17 -0.29
CA GLY A 91 20.04 19.23 -1.28
C GLY A 91 18.91 19.34 -2.32
N ASN A 92 17.90 18.46 -2.27
CA ASN A 92 16.73 18.52 -3.16
C ASN A 92 15.48 19.01 -2.43
N THR A 93 14.51 19.50 -3.21
CA THR A 93 13.19 19.94 -2.74
C THR A 93 12.09 19.15 -3.44
N ILE A 94 10.88 19.19 -2.89
CA ILE A 94 9.71 18.51 -3.45
C ILE A 94 8.83 19.56 -4.15
N ASN A 95 8.57 19.35 -5.43
CA ASN A 95 7.52 20.06 -6.17
C ASN A 95 6.28 19.17 -6.23
N TYR A 96 5.10 19.75 -6.03
CA TYR A 96 3.83 19.02 -6.05
C TYR A 96 2.77 19.77 -6.87
N THR A 97 1.86 19.01 -7.46
CA THR A 97 0.69 19.51 -8.18
C THR A 97 -0.50 18.61 -7.88
N PHE A 98 -1.70 19.18 -7.78
CA PHE A 98 -2.93 18.42 -7.65
C PHE A 98 -3.53 18.21 -9.05
N SER A 99 -3.71 16.95 -9.43
CA SER A 99 -4.45 16.56 -10.65
C SER A 99 -5.95 16.45 -10.42
N ALA A 100 -6.36 16.09 -9.19
CA ALA A 100 -7.74 16.00 -8.76
C ALA A 100 -7.86 16.40 -7.28
N PHE A 101 -8.97 17.06 -6.92
CA PHE A 101 -9.26 17.43 -5.55
C PHE A 101 -10.79 17.53 -5.34
N ASN A 102 -11.34 16.62 -4.55
CA ASN A 102 -12.76 16.60 -4.21
C ASN A 102 -12.95 16.13 -2.77
N LEU A 103 -13.37 17.02 -1.88
CA LEU A 103 -13.66 16.76 -0.48
C LEU A 103 -15.07 17.24 -0.14
N GLU A 104 -15.59 16.78 1.00
CA GLU A 104 -16.84 17.33 1.56
C GLU A 104 -16.69 18.83 1.85
N TYR A 105 -17.79 19.59 1.70
CA TYR A 105 -17.79 21.06 1.79
C TYR A 105 -17.33 21.60 3.16
N ASN A 106 -17.41 20.78 4.21
CA ASN A 106 -17.05 21.19 5.56
C ASN A 106 -15.57 20.90 5.89
N CYS A 107 -14.72 21.90 5.66
CA CYS A 107 -13.29 21.84 5.99
C CYS A 107 -12.98 21.64 7.48
N ALA A 108 -13.95 21.84 8.39
CA ALA A 108 -13.78 21.50 9.79
C ALA A 108 -13.79 19.99 10.05
N SER A 109 -14.44 19.23 9.16
CA SER A 109 -14.57 17.77 9.26
C SER A 109 -13.60 17.02 8.34
N VAL A 110 -13.31 17.55 7.15
CA VAL A 110 -12.45 16.89 6.15
C VAL A 110 -11.49 17.91 5.53
N TYR A 111 -10.18 17.66 5.61
CA TYR A 111 -9.16 18.51 5.01
C TYR A 111 -7.89 17.74 4.64
N VAL A 112 -7.11 18.29 3.71
CA VAL A 112 -5.73 17.89 3.42
C VAL A 112 -4.83 19.04 3.88
N LYS A 113 -3.78 18.72 4.64
CA LYS A 113 -2.83 19.69 5.20
C LYS A 113 -1.42 19.40 4.71
#